data_AF-A0A7Y8LQM6-F1
#
_entry.id   AF-A0A7Y8LQM6-F1
#
_cell.length_a   1.000
_cell.length_b   1.000
_cell.length_c   1.000
_cell.angle_alpha   90.00
_cell.angle_beta   90.00
_cell.angle_gamma   90.00
#
_symmetry.space_group_name_H-M   'P 1'
#
loop_
_entity.id
_entity.type
_entity.pdbx_description
1 polymer ?
#
loop_
_entity_poly.entity_id
_entity_poly.type
_entity_poly.pdbx_seq_one_letter_code
_entity_poly.pdbx_strand_id
1 'polypeptide(L)'
;MRKINVLLFAFILFSFLLICSKTYASQISKPDRSEIIEEVSTVTGLTTDIVSLVLSENPKLLDDIGDSVFTVKIINLFAEAKDVEAFEDLYEYSLDKVLTKSLPPQMTFFLTAVRAYKTSLEMVRDYMVIPAFDEKMYSRYFETRLEQIKQGDMSLEAKQYAFSAATIDKSSGSLFPDRGYYVVKNKMFEDIIKAKGYNPKLIGTDEKLGLHLWKQIDEFWMNRMEARLNHELIKKGRKEIINSVWKNSSKQINAIKVAASKIQEIKEVKEKHKEDIEKKQNSMESYNSEQKDEKLRKLQNIFEAQFSKDGKLTYSKPWQYDEKNKCYTFSYCYKGSLGDTWCWDDVCVTQGQAQDILKRGSWK
;
A
#
# COMPACT_ATOMS: atom_id res chain seq x y z
N MET A 1 41.16 -14.65 30.03
CA MET A 1 39.69 -14.46 29.90
C MET A 1 39.25 -13.03 29.54
N ARG A 2 39.81 -11.95 30.11
CA ARG A 2 39.40 -10.56 29.79
C ARG A 2 39.54 -10.11 28.31
N LYS A 3 40.55 -10.58 27.58
CA LYS A 3 40.78 -10.18 26.17
C LYS A 3 39.78 -10.77 25.17
N ILE A 4 39.23 -11.95 25.46
CA ILE A 4 38.25 -12.62 24.58
C ILE A 4 36.90 -11.89 24.63
N ASN A 5 36.50 -11.41 25.80
CA ASN A 5 35.24 -10.65 25.96
C ASN A 5 35.28 -9.29 25.25
N VAL A 6 36.44 -8.62 25.18
CA VAL A 6 36.57 -7.33 24.47
C VAL A 6 36.48 -7.52 22.95
N LEU A 7 37.10 -8.57 22.42
CA LEU A 7 37.01 -8.93 20.99
C LEU A 7 35.59 -9.34 20.60
N LEU A 8 34.90 -10.13 21.45
CA LEU A 8 33.51 -10.52 21.20
C LEU A 8 32.58 -9.31 21.22
N PHE A 9 32.78 -8.37 22.15
CA PHE A 9 31.99 -7.15 22.24
C PHE A 9 32.22 -6.24 21.04
N ALA A 10 33.47 -6.06 20.61
CA ALA A 10 33.80 -5.30 19.41
C ALA A 10 33.20 -5.94 18.14
N PHE A 11 33.22 -7.27 18.05
CA PHE A 11 32.64 -8.00 16.92
C PHE A 11 31.11 -7.91 16.89
N ILE A 12 30.45 -8.00 18.06
CA ILE A 12 28.99 -7.79 18.18
C ILE A 12 28.63 -6.35 17.81
N LEU A 13 29.38 -5.36 18.29
CA LEU A 13 29.14 -3.94 17.98
C LEU A 13 29.33 -3.66 16.48
N PHE A 14 30.39 -4.22 15.88
CA PHE A 14 30.69 -4.09 14.45
C PHE A 14 29.64 -4.81 13.59
N SER A 15 29.16 -5.98 14.03
CA SER A 15 28.06 -6.71 13.38
C SER A 15 26.75 -5.94 13.49
N PHE A 16 26.46 -5.32 14.64
CA PHE A 16 25.27 -4.47 14.83
C PHE A 16 25.32 -3.21 13.96
N LEU A 17 26.49 -2.57 13.85
CA LEU A 17 26.74 -1.44 12.95
C LEU A 17 26.54 -1.82 11.47
N LEU A 18 27.04 -3.01 11.06
CA LEU A 18 26.85 -3.54 9.70
C LEU A 18 25.40 -3.95 9.40
N ILE A 19 24.64 -4.38 10.39
CA ILE A 19 23.22 -4.71 10.24
C ILE A 19 22.39 -3.42 10.16
N CYS A 20 22.69 -2.41 10.97
CA CYS A 20 21.99 -1.12 10.95
C CYS A 20 22.16 -0.37 9.62
N SER A 21 23.32 -0.40 8.99
CA SER A 21 23.54 0.24 7.67
C SER A 21 22.83 -0.48 6.53
N LYS A 22 22.74 -1.83 6.57
CA LYS A 22 21.99 -2.61 5.56
C LYS A 22 20.47 -2.44 5.64
N THR A 23 19.91 -2.08 6.80
CA THR A 23 18.45 -1.91 6.92
C THR A 23 17.91 -0.75 6.08
N TYR A 24 18.63 0.37 6.01
CA TYR A 24 18.16 1.56 5.28
C TYR A 24 18.21 1.39 3.75
N ALA A 25 19.23 0.72 3.22
CA ALA A 25 19.33 0.45 1.78
C ALA A 25 18.20 -0.46 1.27
N SER A 26 17.71 -1.39 2.11
CA SER A 26 16.58 -2.27 1.76
C SER A 26 15.22 -1.55 1.70
N GLN A 27 15.12 -0.36 2.32
CA GLN A 27 13.88 0.41 2.41
C GLN A 27 13.61 1.33 1.21
N ILE A 28 14.60 1.63 0.36
CA ILE A 28 14.40 2.46 -0.85
C ILE A 28 14.02 1.58 -2.06
N SER A 29 13.42 0.41 -1.89
CA SER A 29 12.86 -0.32 -3.04
C SER A 29 11.71 0.46 -3.69
N LYS A 30 11.51 0.26 -5.00
CA LYS A 30 10.27 0.71 -5.67
C LYS A 30 9.10 0.14 -4.86
N PRO A 31 8.05 0.93 -4.58
CA PRO A 31 6.92 0.46 -3.82
C PRO A 31 6.30 -0.71 -4.57
N ASP A 32 5.97 -1.76 -3.83
CA ASP A 32 5.22 -2.87 -4.39
C ASP A 32 3.77 -2.45 -4.63
N ARG A 33 3.01 -3.34 -5.27
CA ARG A 33 1.62 -3.05 -5.61
C ARG A 33 0.75 -2.81 -4.36
N SER A 34 1.01 -3.51 -3.26
CA SER A 34 0.29 -3.32 -2.00
C SER A 34 0.56 -1.94 -1.40
N GLU A 35 1.82 -1.53 -1.33
CA GLU A 35 2.21 -0.19 -0.86
C GLU A 35 1.55 0.90 -1.70
N ILE A 36 1.51 0.74 -3.03
CA ILE A 36 0.82 1.68 -3.92
C ILE A 36 -0.68 1.75 -3.61
N ILE A 37 -1.34 0.60 -3.43
CA ILE A 37 -2.78 0.54 -3.14
C ILE A 37 -3.09 1.22 -1.80
N GLU A 38 -2.30 0.98 -0.77
CA GLU A 38 -2.50 1.54 0.58
C GLU A 38 -2.32 3.07 0.59
N GLU A 39 -1.27 3.57 -0.04
CA GLU A 39 -1.00 5.01 -0.12
C GLU A 39 -2.06 5.72 -0.97
N VAL A 40 -2.44 5.13 -2.11
CA VAL A 40 -3.51 5.66 -2.99
C VAL A 40 -4.86 5.64 -2.29
N SER A 41 -5.18 4.59 -1.52
CA SER A 41 -6.38 4.50 -0.70
C SER A 41 -6.44 5.65 0.31
N THR A 42 -5.33 5.91 0.99
CA THR A 42 -5.20 7.00 1.99
C THR A 42 -5.46 8.37 1.37
N VAL A 43 -4.84 8.70 0.23
CA VAL A 43 -4.98 10.02 -0.42
C VAL A 43 -6.33 10.20 -1.13
N THR A 44 -6.93 9.11 -1.64
CA THR A 44 -8.22 9.18 -2.35
C THR A 44 -9.42 9.10 -1.42
N GLY A 45 -9.27 8.49 -0.25
CA GLY A 45 -10.36 8.13 0.66
C GLY A 45 -11.16 6.90 0.23
N LEU A 46 -10.69 6.17 -0.79
CA LEU A 46 -11.31 4.94 -1.28
C LEU A 46 -10.82 3.72 -0.50
N THR A 47 -11.57 2.62 -0.47
CA THR A 47 -11.09 1.37 0.12
C THR A 47 -10.02 0.71 -0.75
N THR A 48 -9.12 -0.05 -0.11
CA THR A 48 -8.04 -0.79 -0.79
C THR A 48 -8.57 -1.75 -1.85
N ASP A 49 -9.71 -2.41 -1.61
CA ASP A 49 -10.35 -3.31 -2.58
C ASP A 49 -10.75 -2.59 -3.88
N ILE A 50 -11.32 -1.39 -3.76
CA ILE A 50 -11.74 -0.59 -4.91
C ILE A 50 -10.53 -0.09 -5.68
N VAL A 51 -9.51 0.42 -4.97
CA VAL A 51 -8.26 0.88 -5.59
C VAL A 51 -7.55 -0.29 -6.30
N SER A 52 -7.48 -1.46 -5.66
CA SER A 52 -6.89 -2.67 -6.23
C SER A 52 -7.59 -3.07 -7.54
N LEU A 53 -8.92 -2.99 -7.57
CA LEU A 53 -9.71 -3.30 -8.77
C LEU A 53 -9.49 -2.26 -9.88
N VAL A 54 -9.55 -0.96 -9.56
CA VAL A 54 -9.27 0.13 -10.51
C VAL A 54 -7.90 -0.01 -11.16
N LEU A 55 -6.86 -0.28 -10.36
CA LEU A 55 -5.49 -0.42 -10.83
C LEU A 55 -5.27 -1.74 -11.59
N SER A 56 -6.05 -2.79 -11.30
CA SER A 56 -6.07 -4.02 -12.11
C SER A 56 -6.63 -3.78 -13.51
N GLU A 57 -7.73 -3.02 -13.59
CA GLU A 57 -8.39 -2.70 -14.85
C GLU A 57 -7.62 -1.64 -15.67
N ASN A 58 -6.76 -0.85 -15.01
CA ASN A 58 -5.99 0.23 -15.65
C ASN A 58 -4.50 0.16 -15.27
N PRO A 59 -3.71 -0.78 -15.85
CA PRO A 59 -2.29 -0.96 -15.51
C PRO A 59 -1.44 0.29 -15.73
N LYS A 60 -1.78 1.13 -16.72
CA LYS A 60 -1.07 2.38 -16.98
C LYS A 60 -1.21 3.40 -15.83
N LEU A 61 -2.36 3.42 -15.16
CA LEU A 61 -2.56 4.28 -13.98
C LEU A 61 -1.71 3.82 -12.81
N LEU A 62 -1.45 2.52 -12.68
CA LEU A 62 -0.57 1.95 -11.65
C LEU A 62 0.87 2.43 -11.83
N ASP A 63 1.39 2.40 -13.07
CA ASP A 63 2.74 2.87 -13.36
C ASP A 63 2.89 4.37 -13.06
N ASP A 64 1.96 5.19 -13.59
CA ASP A 64 1.99 6.64 -13.44
C ASP A 64 1.85 7.09 -11.98
N ILE A 65 0.99 6.43 -11.18
CA ILE A 65 0.80 6.77 -9.76
C ILE A 65 1.89 6.16 -8.87
N GLY A 66 2.47 5.03 -9.27
CA GLY A 66 3.52 4.34 -8.53
C GLY A 66 4.78 5.19 -8.37
N ASP A 67 5.09 6.05 -9.35
CA ASP A 67 6.19 7.02 -9.23
C ASP A 67 5.95 8.07 -8.15
N SER A 68 4.70 8.54 -8.02
CA SER A 68 4.32 9.52 -7.01
C SER A 68 4.39 8.91 -5.61
N VAL A 69 3.91 7.68 -5.45
CA VAL A 69 4.06 6.90 -4.21
C VAL A 69 5.54 6.72 -3.88
N PHE A 70 6.37 6.37 -4.87
CA PHE A 70 7.80 6.21 -4.64
C PHE A 70 8.46 7.52 -4.20
N THR A 71 8.07 8.64 -4.80
CA THR A 71 8.55 9.98 -4.40
C THR A 71 8.16 10.31 -2.96
N VAL A 72 6.92 10.01 -2.56
CA VAL A 72 6.45 10.19 -1.17
C VAL A 72 7.23 9.29 -0.21
N LYS A 73 7.47 8.02 -0.57
CA LYS A 73 8.29 7.08 0.21
C LYS A 73 9.69 7.64 0.46
N ILE A 74 10.33 8.20 -0.57
CA ILE A 74 11.66 8.82 -0.44
C ILE A 74 11.64 10.05 0.47
N ILE A 75 10.64 10.93 0.32
CA ILE A 75 10.49 12.10 1.19
C ILE A 75 10.34 11.65 2.65
N ASN A 76 9.56 10.61 2.91
CA ASN A 76 9.38 10.04 4.24
C ASN A 76 10.70 9.50 4.81
N LEU A 77 11.45 8.72 4.03
CA LEU A 77 12.74 8.16 4.45
C LEU A 77 13.75 9.26 4.80
N PHE A 78 13.86 10.30 3.96
CA PHE A 78 14.76 11.42 4.26
C PHE A 78 14.31 12.25 5.46
N ALA A 79 13.00 12.43 5.67
CA ALA A 79 12.48 13.15 6.83
C ALA A 79 12.62 12.35 8.15
N GLU A 80 12.71 11.02 8.07
CA GLU A 80 12.82 10.09 9.21
C GLU A 80 14.25 9.66 9.51
N ALA A 81 15.21 10.03 8.66
CA ALA A 81 16.63 9.80 8.90
C ALA A 81 17.05 10.45 10.23
N LYS A 82 17.88 9.72 10.99
CA LYS A 82 18.29 10.15 12.33
C LYS A 82 19.31 11.27 12.29
N ASP A 83 20.25 11.21 11.35
CA ASP A 83 21.38 12.12 11.24
C ASP A 83 21.78 12.34 9.77
N VAL A 84 22.74 13.25 9.56
CA VAL A 84 23.20 13.67 8.23
C VAL A 84 24.04 12.58 7.58
N GLU A 85 24.68 11.76 8.40
CA GLU A 85 25.51 10.64 8.03
C GLU A 85 24.68 9.49 7.43
N ALA A 86 23.45 9.28 7.91
CA ALA A 86 22.49 8.36 7.31
C ALA A 86 22.06 8.77 5.88
N PHE A 87 22.29 10.01 5.46
CA PHE A 87 21.98 10.43 4.09
C PHE A 87 22.93 9.86 3.05
N GLU A 88 24.16 9.50 3.41
CA GLU A 88 25.11 8.93 2.46
C GLU A 88 24.54 7.65 1.82
N ASP A 89 24.02 6.76 2.68
CA ASP A 89 23.40 5.49 2.28
C ASP A 89 22.10 5.71 1.48
N LEU A 90 21.29 6.72 1.88
CA LEU A 90 20.03 7.03 1.20
C LEU A 90 20.26 7.72 -0.16
N TYR A 91 21.34 8.50 -0.28
CA TYR A 91 21.63 9.32 -1.46
C TYR A 91 22.04 8.48 -2.66
N GLU A 92 23.00 7.56 -2.52
CA GLU A 92 23.45 6.69 -3.62
C GLU A 92 22.30 5.94 -4.26
N TYR A 93 21.41 5.40 -3.43
CA TYR A 93 20.29 4.59 -3.91
C TYR A 93 19.18 5.44 -4.56
N SER A 94 18.94 6.65 -4.05
CA SER A 94 17.93 7.56 -4.60
C SER A 94 18.31 8.13 -5.98
N LEU A 95 19.60 8.31 -6.28
CA LEU A 95 20.06 8.89 -7.55
C LEU A 95 19.75 8.02 -8.76
N ASP A 96 20.01 6.71 -8.68
CA ASP A 96 19.89 5.79 -9.81
C ASP A 96 18.45 5.57 -10.27
N LYS A 97 17.45 5.91 -9.44
CA LYS A 97 16.04 5.58 -9.71
C LYS A 97 15.09 6.77 -9.79
N VAL A 98 15.50 7.96 -9.35
CA VAL A 98 14.57 9.07 -9.05
C VAL A 98 14.91 10.35 -9.83
N LEU A 99 16.18 10.59 -10.14
CA LEU A 99 16.62 11.82 -10.81
C LEU A 99 16.09 12.01 -12.23
N THR A 100 15.42 11.01 -12.82
CA THR A 100 14.80 11.12 -14.14
C THR A 100 13.37 11.69 -14.10
N LYS A 101 12.80 12.01 -12.93
CA LYS A 101 11.41 12.49 -12.78
C LYS A 101 11.32 13.76 -11.92
N SER A 102 10.24 14.52 -12.11
CA SER A 102 10.03 15.84 -11.51
C SER A 102 9.86 15.76 -9.99
N LEU A 103 10.98 15.78 -9.27
CA LEU A 103 11.00 16.00 -7.83
C LEU A 103 10.49 17.41 -7.49
N PRO A 104 9.81 17.60 -6.35
CA PRO A 104 9.55 18.94 -5.83
C PRO A 104 10.86 19.72 -5.68
N PRO A 105 10.89 21.03 -5.99
CA PRO A 105 12.11 21.84 -5.91
C PRO A 105 12.86 21.71 -4.58
N GLN A 106 12.13 21.62 -3.46
CA GLN A 106 12.69 21.45 -2.12
C GLN A 106 13.51 20.16 -1.99
N MET A 107 13.06 19.06 -2.59
CA MET A 107 13.80 17.80 -2.61
C MET A 107 15.05 17.90 -3.48
N THR A 108 14.97 18.62 -4.61
CA THR A 108 16.13 18.86 -5.48
C THR A 108 17.22 19.65 -4.75
N PHE A 109 16.86 20.70 -4.01
CA PHE A 109 17.82 21.47 -3.21
C PHE A 109 18.46 20.61 -2.13
N PHE A 110 17.66 19.84 -1.40
CA PHE A 110 18.18 18.94 -0.38
C PHE A 110 19.13 17.88 -0.96
N LEU A 111 18.74 17.19 -2.04
CA LEU A 111 19.60 16.21 -2.69
C LEU A 111 20.90 16.84 -3.20
N THR A 112 20.85 18.09 -3.66
CA THR A 112 22.05 18.84 -4.04
C THR A 112 22.95 19.13 -2.84
N ALA A 113 22.38 19.53 -1.71
CA ALA A 113 23.11 19.75 -0.47
C ALA A 113 23.75 18.46 0.08
N VAL A 114 23.00 17.35 0.07
CA VAL A 114 23.51 16.02 0.44
C VAL A 114 24.63 15.57 -0.49
N ARG A 115 24.51 15.80 -1.81
CA ARG A 115 25.59 15.54 -2.77
C ARG A 115 26.88 16.27 -2.39
N ALA A 116 26.75 17.58 -2.19
CA ALA A 116 27.88 18.44 -1.88
C ALA A 116 28.54 18.00 -0.56
N TYR A 117 27.73 17.63 0.43
CA TYR A 117 28.21 17.06 1.68
C TYR A 117 28.97 15.75 1.44
N LYS A 118 28.37 14.77 0.76
CA LYS A 118 29.02 13.49 0.45
C LYS A 118 30.35 13.67 -0.26
N THR A 119 30.39 14.48 -1.32
CA THR A 119 31.63 14.77 -2.06
C THR A 119 32.68 15.41 -1.15
N SER A 120 32.30 16.37 -0.30
CA SER A 120 33.24 16.95 0.67
C SER A 120 33.67 15.98 1.77
N LEU A 121 32.80 15.03 2.14
CA LEU A 121 33.06 14.00 3.13
C LEU A 121 34.08 12.99 2.60
N GLU A 122 33.93 12.51 1.36
CA GLU A 122 34.88 11.63 0.68
C GLU A 122 36.30 12.24 0.64
N MET A 123 36.41 13.58 0.52
CA MET A 123 37.71 14.27 0.54
C MET A 123 38.42 14.24 1.90
N VAL A 124 37.70 14.02 3.00
CA VAL A 124 38.24 14.12 4.37
C VAL A 124 38.19 12.81 5.16
N ARG A 125 37.19 11.96 4.92
CA ARG A 125 36.87 10.76 5.72
C ARG A 125 38.01 9.74 5.73
N ASP A 126 38.72 9.60 4.62
CA ASP A 126 39.83 8.64 4.52
C ASP A 126 41.07 9.08 5.30
N TYR A 127 41.11 10.34 5.76
CA TYR A 127 42.27 10.94 6.42
C TYR A 127 42.06 11.20 7.91
N MET A 128 40.81 11.27 8.40
CA MET A 128 40.53 11.57 9.81
C MET A 128 39.14 11.12 10.28
N VAL A 129 38.98 11.04 11.60
CA VAL A 129 37.68 10.87 12.25
C VAL A 129 36.89 12.17 12.15
N ILE A 130 35.64 12.08 11.67
CA ILE A 130 34.73 13.22 11.53
C ILE A 130 34.37 13.75 12.93
N PRO A 131 34.62 15.03 13.24
CA PRO A 131 34.24 15.60 14.53
C PRO A 131 32.72 15.65 14.74
N ALA A 132 32.27 15.64 16.00
CA ALA A 132 30.87 15.90 16.33
C ALA A 132 30.46 17.33 15.92
N PHE A 133 29.16 17.53 15.71
CA PHE A 133 28.61 18.85 15.39
C PHE A 133 28.82 19.83 16.56
N ASP A 134 29.24 21.06 16.26
CA ASP A 134 29.15 22.18 17.20
C ASP A 134 27.74 22.79 17.06
N GLU A 135 26.87 22.50 18.04
CA GLU A 135 25.48 22.96 18.05
C GLU A 135 25.38 24.49 18.08
N LYS A 136 26.30 25.20 18.76
CA LYS A 136 26.27 26.67 18.80
C LYS A 136 26.63 27.26 17.44
N MET A 137 27.68 26.72 16.81
CA MET A 137 28.06 27.11 15.46
C MET A 137 26.91 26.85 14.48
N TYR A 138 26.26 25.68 14.59
CA TYR A 138 25.11 25.35 13.77
C TYR A 138 23.92 26.27 14.00
N SER A 139 23.55 26.60 15.24
CA SER A 139 22.44 27.53 15.51
C SER A 139 22.67 28.89 14.85
N ARG A 140 23.88 29.46 14.94
CA ARG A 140 24.22 30.73 14.28
C ARG A 140 24.15 30.64 12.76
N TYR A 141 24.64 29.54 12.20
CA TYR A 141 24.53 29.26 10.76
C TYR A 141 23.06 29.18 10.34
N PHE A 142 22.27 28.40 11.08
CA PHE A 142 20.86 28.15 10.80
C PHE A 142 20.05 29.45 10.80
N GLU A 143 20.20 30.31 11.81
CA GLU A 143 19.48 31.57 11.91
C GLU A 143 19.78 32.48 10.72
N THR A 144 21.07 32.70 10.43
CA THR A 144 21.52 33.56 9.32
C THR A 144 21.05 33.01 7.97
N ARG A 145 21.23 31.70 7.77
CA ARG A 145 20.91 31.03 6.50
C ARG A 145 19.40 30.98 6.27
N LEU A 146 18.61 30.73 7.31
CA LEU A 146 17.15 30.70 7.21
C LEU A 146 16.58 32.06 6.80
N GLU A 147 17.14 33.17 7.29
CA GLU A 147 16.71 34.51 6.88
C GLU A 147 17.00 34.77 5.39
N GLN A 148 18.20 34.44 4.93
CA GLN A 148 18.57 34.56 3.51
C GLN A 148 17.66 33.72 2.61
N ILE A 149 17.34 32.49 3.01
CA ILE A 149 16.40 31.62 2.27
C ILE A 149 15.01 32.26 2.18
N LYS A 150 14.51 32.88 3.26
CA LYS A 150 13.22 33.60 3.24
C LYS A 150 13.22 34.79 2.28
N GLN A 151 14.38 35.43 2.09
CA GLN A 151 14.57 36.50 1.12
C GLN A 151 14.79 35.99 -0.32
N GLY A 152 14.86 34.67 -0.50
CA GLY A 152 15.07 34.03 -1.81
C GLY A 152 16.54 33.89 -2.23
N ASP A 153 17.49 34.15 -1.33
CA ASP A 153 18.92 34.06 -1.64
C ASP A 153 19.47 32.64 -1.42
N MET A 154 19.60 31.91 -2.52
CA MET A 154 20.15 30.55 -2.59
C MET A 154 21.59 30.52 -3.11
N SER A 155 22.27 31.67 -3.18
CA SER A 155 23.61 31.80 -3.75
C SER A 155 24.70 31.14 -2.89
N LEU A 156 25.83 30.84 -3.52
CA LEU A 156 27.01 30.32 -2.82
C LEU A 156 27.58 31.38 -1.88
N GLU A 157 27.52 32.64 -2.28
CA GLU A 157 27.98 33.80 -1.52
C GLU A 157 27.20 33.94 -0.21
N ALA A 158 25.88 33.78 -0.25
CA ALA A 158 25.03 33.80 0.95
C ALA A 158 25.39 32.67 1.93
N LYS A 159 25.61 31.46 1.39
CA LYS A 159 26.06 30.28 2.15
C LYS A 159 27.40 30.51 2.83
N GLN A 160 28.38 31.05 2.08
CA GLN A 160 29.71 31.39 2.60
C GLN A 160 29.65 32.49 3.66
N TYR A 161 28.79 33.49 3.47
CA TYR A 161 28.56 34.54 4.46
C TYR A 161 27.99 33.97 5.76
N ALA A 162 26.94 33.15 5.68
CA ALA A 162 26.34 32.52 6.86
C ALA A 162 27.34 31.65 7.63
N PHE A 163 28.17 30.89 6.91
CA PHE A 163 29.24 30.10 7.51
C PHE A 163 30.32 30.96 8.16
N SER A 164 30.74 32.04 7.50
CA SER A 164 31.71 32.99 8.05
C SER A 164 31.17 33.68 9.31
N ALA A 165 29.89 34.08 9.31
CA ALA A 165 29.23 34.66 10.48
C ALA A 165 29.09 33.66 11.63
N ALA A 166 28.83 32.40 11.34
CA ALA A 166 28.71 31.34 12.35
C ALA A 166 30.04 30.97 13.02
N THR A 167 31.14 31.08 12.27
CA THR A 167 32.50 30.73 12.69
C THR A 167 33.28 31.92 13.28
N ILE A 168 32.90 33.16 12.94
CA ILE A 168 33.46 34.40 13.49
C ILE A 168 32.49 34.94 14.54
N ASP A 169 32.75 34.66 15.81
CA ASP A 169 32.00 35.29 16.90
C ASP A 169 32.29 36.80 16.93
N LYS A 170 31.31 37.62 16.54
CA LYS A 170 31.31 39.08 16.71
C LYS A 170 30.39 39.54 17.85
N SER A 171 29.59 38.65 18.43
CA SER A 171 28.49 39.03 19.33
C SER A 171 28.86 38.99 20.81
N SER A 172 30.01 38.43 21.16
CA SER A 172 30.53 38.56 22.51
C SER A 172 31.55 39.69 22.58
N GLY A 173 31.22 40.76 23.32
CA GLY A 173 32.24 41.62 23.97
C GLY A 173 33.08 40.86 25.00
N SER A 174 33.24 39.54 24.82
CA SER A 174 34.09 38.65 25.57
C SER A 174 35.51 38.79 25.07
N LEU A 175 36.48 38.88 25.99
CA LEU A 175 37.90 38.80 25.67
C LEU A 175 38.30 37.47 24.99
N PHE A 176 37.39 36.50 24.90
CA PHE A 176 37.62 35.20 24.27
C PHE A 176 36.43 34.88 23.33
N PRO A 177 36.56 35.10 22.01
CA PRO A 177 35.58 34.58 21.05
C PRO A 177 35.54 33.05 21.16
N ASP A 178 34.39 32.42 20.89
CA ASP A 178 34.26 30.96 20.91
C ASP A 178 35.08 30.34 19.75
N ARG A 179 36.40 30.17 19.95
CA ARG A 179 37.38 29.72 18.94
C ARG A 179 37.31 28.21 18.65
N GLY A 180 36.29 27.51 19.15
CA GLY A 180 36.17 26.04 19.07
C GLY A 180 36.32 25.53 17.63
N TYR A 181 35.70 26.19 16.67
CA TYR A 181 35.84 25.86 15.24
C TYR A 181 37.31 25.87 14.78
N TYR A 182 38.06 26.94 15.05
CA TYR A 182 39.44 27.07 14.59
C TYR A 182 40.38 26.07 15.24
N VAL A 183 40.12 25.67 16.50
CA VAL A 183 40.86 24.58 17.15
C VAL A 183 40.65 23.26 16.42
N VAL A 184 39.39 22.94 16.10
CA VAL A 184 39.04 21.73 15.35
C VAL A 184 39.60 21.78 13.93
N LYS A 185 39.44 22.92 13.23
CA LYS A 185 39.98 23.16 11.89
C LYS A 185 41.48 22.90 11.84
N ASN A 186 42.23 23.44 12.80
CA ASN A 186 43.69 23.24 12.87
C ASN A 186 44.07 21.78 13.05
N LYS A 187 43.38 21.08 13.95
CA LYS A 187 43.61 19.65 14.15
C LYS A 187 43.31 18.84 12.88
N MET A 188 42.21 19.14 12.19
CA MET A 188 41.85 18.48 10.93
C MET A 188 42.92 18.70 9.85
N PHE A 189 43.47 19.91 9.76
CA PHE A 189 44.56 20.22 8.84
C PHE A 189 45.83 19.41 9.14
N GLU A 190 46.23 19.34 10.41
CA GLU A 190 47.37 18.52 10.84
C GLU A 190 47.17 17.03 10.53
N ASP A 191 45.98 16.50 10.81
CA ASP A 191 45.63 15.10 10.56
C ASP A 191 45.66 14.77 9.05
N ILE A 192 45.10 15.65 8.20
CA ILE A 192 45.16 15.48 6.73
C ILE A 192 46.60 15.51 6.22
N ILE A 193 47.42 16.47 6.67
CA ILE A 193 48.84 16.57 6.27
C ILE A 193 49.58 15.29 6.61
N LYS A 194 49.40 14.82 7.84
CA LYS A 194 50.04 13.59 8.32
C LYS A 194 49.59 12.39 7.52
N ALA A 195 48.29 12.24 7.26
CA ALA A 195 47.74 11.11 6.52
C ALA A 195 48.17 11.10 5.05
N LYS A 196 48.29 12.28 4.40
CA LYS A 196 48.79 12.42 3.03
C LYS A 196 50.31 12.34 2.91
N GLY A 197 51.04 12.25 4.03
CA GLY A 197 52.50 12.20 4.06
C GLY A 197 53.17 13.50 3.61
N TYR A 198 52.45 14.63 3.67
CA TYR A 198 53.02 15.91 3.28
C TYR A 198 54.03 16.40 4.32
N ASN A 199 55.11 17.04 3.87
CA ASN A 199 56.11 17.62 4.76
C ASN A 199 55.56 18.94 5.35
N PRO A 200 55.33 19.03 6.68
CA PRO A 200 54.74 20.22 7.30
C PRO A 200 55.57 21.49 7.08
N LYS A 201 56.90 21.36 6.94
CA LYS A 201 57.80 22.49 6.69
C LYS A 201 57.71 23.03 5.26
N LEU A 202 57.26 22.20 4.30
CA LEU A 202 57.13 22.57 2.89
C LEU A 202 55.71 23.04 2.55
N ILE A 203 54.70 22.60 3.28
CA ILE A 203 53.34 23.11 3.13
C ILE A 203 53.23 24.59 3.50
N GLY A 204 53.97 25.03 4.51
CA GLY A 204 54.02 26.45 4.88
C GLY A 204 54.73 27.33 3.83
N THR A 205 55.47 26.73 2.88
CA THR A 205 56.13 27.46 1.78
C THR A 205 55.37 27.37 0.46
N ASP A 206 54.55 26.33 0.26
CA ASP A 206 53.54 26.29 -0.81
C ASP A 206 52.18 26.81 -0.29
N GLU A 207 52.07 28.14 -0.24
CA GLU A 207 50.85 28.83 0.22
C GLU A 207 49.60 28.34 -0.52
N LYS A 208 49.71 27.94 -1.79
CA LYS A 208 48.55 27.48 -2.59
C LYS A 208 48.03 26.15 -2.07
N LEU A 209 48.92 25.19 -1.78
CA LEU A 209 48.52 23.89 -1.24
C LEU A 209 47.92 24.02 0.17
N GLY A 210 48.56 24.83 1.04
CA GLY A 210 48.05 25.11 2.37
C GLY A 210 46.65 25.72 2.34
N LEU A 211 46.46 26.79 1.55
CA LEU A 211 45.16 27.46 1.37
C LEU A 211 44.10 26.51 0.80
N HIS A 212 44.47 25.64 -0.14
CA HIS A 212 43.55 24.66 -0.70
C HIS A 212 43.02 23.69 0.35
N LEU A 213 43.90 23.10 1.18
CA LEU A 213 43.49 22.18 2.25
C LEU A 213 42.59 22.86 3.28
N TRP A 214 42.90 24.11 3.68
CA TRP A 214 42.03 24.87 4.56
C TRP A 214 40.65 25.10 3.97
N LYS A 215 40.59 25.44 2.68
CA LYS A 215 39.34 25.63 1.96
C LYS A 215 38.53 24.34 1.89
N GLN A 216 39.15 23.18 1.68
CA GLN A 216 38.46 21.88 1.71
C GLN A 216 37.82 21.60 3.07
N ILE A 217 38.51 21.94 4.17
CA ILE A 217 37.95 21.78 5.53
C ILE A 217 36.76 22.73 5.74
N ASP A 218 36.88 24.00 5.31
CA ASP A 218 35.77 24.96 5.38
C ASP A 218 34.56 24.49 4.54
N GLU A 219 34.80 24.03 3.32
CA GLU A 219 33.76 23.50 2.43
C GLU A 219 33.07 22.27 3.02
N PHE A 220 33.83 21.37 3.64
CA PHE A 220 33.27 20.22 4.35
C PHE A 220 32.28 20.66 5.44
N TRP A 221 32.69 21.56 6.33
CA TRP A 221 31.83 22.04 7.41
C TRP A 221 30.61 22.80 6.90
N MET A 222 30.82 23.68 5.93
CA MET A 222 29.76 24.45 5.30
C MET A 222 28.72 23.55 4.61
N ASN A 223 29.17 22.52 3.87
CA ASN A 223 28.27 21.57 3.22
C ASN A 223 27.55 20.67 4.21
N ARG A 224 28.22 20.24 5.27
CA ARG A 224 27.61 19.46 6.35
C ARG A 224 26.50 20.25 7.05
N MET A 225 26.73 21.54 7.34
CA MET A 225 25.71 22.44 7.91
C MET A 225 24.52 22.63 6.97
N GLU A 226 24.78 22.83 5.69
CA GLU A 226 23.73 22.99 4.69
C GLU A 226 22.88 21.73 4.53
N ALA A 227 23.50 20.54 4.54
CA ALA A 227 22.78 19.27 4.50
C ALA A 227 21.87 19.10 5.72
N ARG A 228 22.36 19.44 6.93
CA ARG A 228 21.55 19.43 8.15
C ARG A 228 20.38 20.41 8.08
N LEU A 229 20.63 21.65 7.64
CA LEU A 229 19.58 22.65 7.49
C LEU A 229 18.49 22.19 6.53
N ASN A 230 18.87 21.66 5.36
CA ASN A 230 17.88 21.19 4.39
C ASN A 230 17.12 19.96 4.89
N HIS A 231 17.74 19.09 5.70
CA HIS A 231 17.04 18.02 6.39
C HIS A 231 15.97 18.56 7.35
N GLU A 232 16.33 19.52 8.20
CA GLU A 232 15.39 20.14 9.14
C GLU A 232 14.23 20.83 8.42
N LEU A 233 14.51 21.49 7.28
CA LEU A 233 13.48 22.08 6.41
C LEU A 233 12.54 21.04 5.81
N ILE A 234 13.05 19.92 5.29
CA ILE A 234 12.21 18.82 4.79
C ILE A 234 11.38 18.22 5.92
N LYS A 235 11.99 17.96 7.07
CA LYS A 235 11.30 17.37 8.22
C LYS A 235 10.14 18.24 8.68
N LYS A 236 10.35 19.56 8.74
CA LYS A 236 9.31 20.53 9.10
C LYS A 236 8.27 20.71 7.99
N GLY A 237 8.70 20.73 6.73
CA GLY A 237 7.85 20.91 5.54
C GLY A 237 7.25 19.62 4.98
N ARG A 238 7.46 18.46 5.60
CA ARG A 238 7.16 17.12 5.06
C ARG A 238 5.75 17.04 4.46
N LYS A 239 4.75 17.47 5.23
CA LYS A 239 3.34 17.42 4.81
C LYS A 239 3.08 18.29 3.59
N GLU A 240 3.66 19.48 3.52
CA GLU A 240 3.49 20.41 2.39
C GLU A 240 4.17 19.88 1.13
N ILE A 241 5.36 19.31 1.26
CA ILE A 241 6.10 18.69 0.16
C ILE A 241 5.30 17.50 -0.39
N ILE A 242 4.81 16.61 0.47
CA ILE A 242 3.96 15.47 0.07
C ILE A 242 2.67 15.94 -0.62
N ASN A 243 2.01 16.95 -0.07
CA ASN A 243 0.82 17.53 -0.70
C ASN A 243 1.11 18.10 -2.10
N SER A 244 2.30 18.68 -2.31
CA SER A 244 2.71 19.18 -3.63
C SER A 244 2.89 18.05 -4.64
N VAL A 245 3.42 16.90 -4.23
CA VAL A 245 3.53 15.69 -5.06
C VAL A 245 2.13 15.23 -5.47
N TRP A 246 1.20 15.11 -4.52
CA TRP A 246 -0.18 14.69 -4.82
C TRP A 246 -0.94 15.69 -5.68
N LYS A 247 -0.69 16.99 -5.49
CA LYS A 247 -1.26 18.03 -6.35
C LYS A 247 -0.80 17.89 -7.80
N ASN A 248 0.47 17.58 -8.02
CA ASN A 248 1.03 17.35 -9.36
C ASN A 248 0.45 16.07 -10.00
N SER A 249 0.06 15.08 -9.19
CA SER A 249 -0.61 13.84 -9.62
C SER A 249 -2.13 13.91 -9.59
N SER A 250 -2.72 15.11 -9.47
CA SER A 250 -4.16 15.30 -9.35
C SER A 250 -4.96 14.70 -10.51
N LYS A 251 -4.41 14.70 -11.73
CA LYS A 251 -5.06 14.09 -12.91
C LYS A 251 -5.22 12.58 -12.72
N GLN A 252 -4.17 11.88 -12.29
CA GLN A 252 -4.18 10.45 -12.02
C GLN A 252 -5.10 10.12 -10.86
N ILE A 253 -5.03 10.89 -9.77
CA ILE A 253 -5.92 10.75 -8.61
C ILE A 253 -7.40 10.89 -9.00
N ASN A 254 -7.73 11.88 -9.84
CA ASN A 254 -9.10 12.05 -10.32
C ASN A 254 -9.53 10.92 -11.26
N ALA A 255 -8.65 10.44 -12.13
CA ALA A 255 -8.93 9.29 -12.98
C ALA A 255 -9.25 8.03 -12.15
N ILE A 256 -8.51 7.79 -11.06
CA ILE A 256 -8.76 6.70 -10.13
C ILE A 256 -10.13 6.86 -9.46
N LYS A 257 -10.47 8.06 -8.99
CA LYS A 257 -11.80 8.34 -8.39
C LYS A 257 -12.95 8.12 -9.38
N VAL A 258 -12.81 8.58 -10.61
CA VAL A 258 -13.83 8.39 -11.66
C VAL A 258 -13.99 6.90 -12.02
N ALA A 259 -12.89 6.17 -12.14
CA ALA A 259 -12.94 4.73 -12.38
C ALA A 259 -13.59 3.97 -11.21
N ALA A 260 -13.27 4.35 -9.97
CA ALA A 260 -13.88 3.79 -8.77
C ALA A 260 -15.40 3.99 -8.74
N SER A 261 -15.90 5.19 -9.04
CA SER A 261 -17.35 5.45 -9.09
C SER A 261 -18.06 4.57 -10.12
N LYS A 262 -17.49 4.40 -11.33
CA LYS A 262 -18.06 3.51 -12.36
C LYS A 262 -18.14 2.06 -11.90
N ILE A 263 -17.09 1.57 -11.22
CA ILE A 263 -17.06 0.22 -10.67
C ILE A 263 -18.14 0.03 -9.60
N GLN A 264 -18.33 1.02 -8.72
CA GLN A 264 -19.38 0.99 -7.70
C GLN A 264 -20.78 0.97 -8.33
N GLU A 265 -21.05 1.83 -9.31
CA GLU A 265 -22.31 1.82 -10.07
C GLU A 265 -22.59 0.46 -10.72
N ILE A 266 -21.57 -0.15 -11.34
CA ILE A 266 -21.70 -1.49 -11.94
C ILE A 266 -22.00 -2.57 -10.89
N LYS A 267 -21.38 -2.49 -9.70
CA LYS A 267 -21.66 -3.43 -8.60
C LYS A 267 -23.08 -3.28 -8.09
N GLU A 268 -23.54 -2.05 -7.86
CA GLU A 268 -24.91 -1.78 -7.41
C GLU A 268 -25.97 -2.24 -8.43
N VAL A 269 -25.73 -2.03 -9.73
CA VAL A 269 -26.62 -2.53 -10.79
C VAL A 269 -26.64 -4.06 -10.83
N LYS A 270 -25.49 -4.71 -10.69
CA LYS A 270 -25.40 -6.19 -10.65
C LYS A 270 -26.09 -6.77 -9.42
N GLU A 271 -25.95 -6.14 -8.25
CA GLU A 271 -26.63 -6.57 -7.02
C GLU A 271 -28.15 -6.42 -7.14
N LYS A 272 -28.64 -5.27 -7.62
CA LYS A 272 -30.08 -5.08 -7.91
C LYS A 272 -30.60 -6.11 -8.91
N HIS A 273 -29.86 -6.38 -9.98
CA HIS A 273 -30.28 -7.36 -10.96
C HIS A 273 -30.32 -8.79 -10.39
N LYS A 274 -29.38 -9.12 -9.49
CA LYS A 274 -29.38 -10.41 -8.79
C LYS A 274 -30.56 -10.55 -7.84
N GLU A 275 -30.86 -9.51 -7.05
CA GLU A 275 -32.05 -9.48 -6.20
C GLU A 275 -33.36 -9.62 -7.00
N ASP A 276 -33.45 -8.98 -8.17
CA ASP A 276 -34.61 -9.09 -9.05
C ASP A 276 -34.77 -10.50 -9.64
N ILE A 277 -33.66 -11.18 -9.95
CA ILE A 277 -33.66 -12.57 -10.42
C ILE A 277 -34.10 -13.52 -9.29
N GLU A 278 -33.56 -13.37 -8.08
CA GLU A 278 -33.93 -14.19 -6.92
C GLU A 278 -35.40 -14.01 -6.54
N LYS A 279 -35.91 -12.77 -6.56
CA LYS A 279 -37.36 -12.50 -6.35
C LYS A 279 -38.23 -13.15 -7.42
N LYS A 280 -37.82 -13.14 -8.68
CA LYS A 280 -38.55 -13.80 -9.78
C LYS A 280 -38.53 -15.33 -9.68
N GLN A 281 -37.42 -15.92 -9.26
CA GLN A 281 -37.35 -17.37 -9.04
C GLN A 281 -38.24 -17.82 -7.88
N ASN A 282 -38.18 -17.11 -6.75
CA ASN A 282 -39.00 -17.43 -5.59
C ASN A 282 -40.51 -17.28 -5.87
N SER A 283 -40.92 -16.28 -6.65
CA SER A 283 -42.33 -16.12 -7.02
C SER A 283 -42.82 -17.19 -8.01
N MET A 284 -41.94 -17.65 -8.91
CA MET A 284 -42.25 -18.71 -9.88
C MET A 284 -42.34 -20.10 -9.22
N GLU A 285 -41.49 -20.38 -8.22
CA GLU A 285 -41.58 -21.59 -7.41
C GLU A 285 -42.85 -21.64 -6.55
N SER A 286 -43.21 -20.51 -5.91
CA SER A 286 -44.46 -20.40 -5.15
C SER A 286 -45.69 -20.68 -6.02
N TYR A 287 -45.77 -20.07 -7.21
CA TYR A 287 -46.88 -20.24 -8.15
C TYR A 287 -47.03 -21.68 -8.66
N ASN A 288 -45.90 -22.34 -8.96
CA ASN A 288 -45.90 -23.73 -9.41
C ASN A 288 -46.33 -24.71 -8.30
N SER A 289 -46.04 -24.40 -7.02
CA SER A 289 -46.49 -25.23 -5.90
C SER A 289 -48.01 -25.14 -5.69
N GLU A 290 -48.59 -23.93 -5.73
CA GLU A 290 -50.03 -23.71 -5.56
C GLU A 290 -50.85 -24.37 -6.67
N GLN A 291 -50.40 -24.31 -7.93
CA GLN A 291 -51.08 -25.01 -9.03
C GLN A 291 -51.04 -26.54 -8.87
N LYS A 292 -49.95 -27.08 -8.31
CA LYS A 292 -49.81 -28.53 -8.11
C LYS A 292 -50.74 -29.02 -7.00
N ASP A 293 -50.87 -28.26 -5.92
CA ASP A 293 -51.75 -28.57 -4.79
C ASP A 293 -53.24 -28.44 -5.17
N GLU A 294 -53.61 -27.41 -5.94
CA GLU A 294 -54.98 -27.24 -6.46
C GLU A 294 -55.38 -28.41 -7.38
N LYS A 295 -54.45 -28.91 -8.21
CA LYS A 295 -54.67 -30.05 -9.11
C LYS A 295 -54.80 -31.37 -8.35
N LEU A 296 -53.98 -31.58 -7.31
CA LEU A 296 -54.08 -32.74 -6.43
C LEU A 296 -55.41 -32.75 -5.65
N ARG A 297 -55.82 -31.61 -5.10
CA ARG A 297 -57.08 -31.49 -4.34
C ARG A 297 -58.31 -31.77 -5.21
N LYS A 298 -58.31 -31.33 -6.46
CA LYS A 298 -59.39 -31.66 -7.43
C LYS A 298 -59.47 -33.16 -7.72
N LEU A 299 -58.33 -33.82 -7.91
CA LEU A 299 -58.28 -35.27 -8.11
C LEU A 299 -58.78 -36.03 -6.88
N GLN A 300 -58.40 -35.57 -5.69
CA GLN A 300 -58.81 -36.17 -4.42
C GLN A 300 -60.33 -36.06 -4.19
N ASN A 301 -60.92 -34.90 -4.48
CA ASN A 301 -62.36 -34.69 -4.39
C ASN A 301 -63.15 -35.56 -5.40
N ILE A 302 -62.65 -35.72 -6.62
CA ILE A 302 -63.27 -36.59 -7.64
C ILE A 302 -63.21 -38.05 -7.20
N PHE A 303 -62.12 -38.46 -6.55
CA PHE A 303 -61.92 -39.80 -6.05
C PHE A 303 -62.81 -40.13 -4.85
N GLU A 304 -62.87 -39.26 -3.85
CA GLU A 304 -63.68 -39.46 -2.64
C GLU A 304 -65.19 -39.51 -2.93
N ALA A 305 -65.65 -38.80 -3.97
CA ALA A 305 -67.04 -38.85 -4.43
C ALA A 305 -67.46 -40.21 -5.01
N GLN A 306 -66.52 -41.14 -5.23
CA GLN A 306 -66.78 -42.48 -5.79
C GLN A 306 -67.04 -43.55 -4.73
N PHE A 307 -66.99 -43.20 -3.45
CA PHE A 307 -67.29 -44.10 -2.34
C PHE A 307 -68.63 -43.72 -1.69
N SER A 308 -69.44 -44.72 -1.32
CA SER A 308 -70.57 -44.47 -0.43
C SER A 308 -70.07 -43.99 0.94
N LYS A 309 -70.95 -43.38 1.75
CA LYS A 309 -70.63 -42.97 3.15
C LYS A 309 -70.11 -44.12 4.02
N ASP A 310 -70.29 -45.36 3.57
CA ASP A 310 -69.93 -46.59 4.27
C ASP A 310 -68.64 -47.22 3.68
N GLY A 311 -67.94 -46.51 2.78
CA GLY A 311 -66.64 -46.90 2.22
C GLY A 311 -66.69 -47.95 1.12
N LYS A 312 -67.86 -48.25 0.54
CA LYS A 312 -67.98 -49.28 -0.51
C LYS A 312 -67.88 -48.68 -1.92
N LEU A 313 -67.00 -49.25 -2.72
CA LEU A 313 -66.81 -48.99 -4.15
C LEU A 313 -68.04 -49.45 -4.93
N THR A 314 -68.65 -48.57 -5.73
CA THR A 314 -69.97 -48.85 -6.30
C THR A 314 -70.00 -49.66 -7.59
N TYR A 315 -68.89 -49.94 -8.30
CA TYR A 315 -68.81 -50.99 -9.34
C TYR A 315 -67.36 -51.36 -9.67
N SER A 316 -67.01 -52.63 -9.83
CA SER A 316 -65.74 -53.04 -10.48
C SER A 316 -65.93 -54.34 -11.27
N LYS A 317 -65.31 -54.44 -12.46
CA LYS A 317 -65.08 -55.73 -13.13
C LYS A 317 -63.87 -56.42 -12.47
N PRO A 318 -63.76 -57.76 -12.53
CA PRO A 318 -62.69 -58.49 -11.88
C PRO A 318 -61.31 -58.17 -12.49
N TRP A 319 -60.30 -58.12 -11.62
CA TRP A 319 -58.90 -57.85 -11.91
C TRP A 319 -58.32 -58.88 -12.89
N GLN A 320 -57.57 -58.42 -13.90
CA GLN A 320 -56.80 -59.28 -14.80
C GLN A 320 -55.30 -58.98 -14.64
N TYR A 321 -54.46 -60.02 -14.64
CA TYR A 321 -53.01 -59.83 -14.58
C TYR A 321 -52.43 -59.74 -15.99
N ASP A 322 -51.77 -58.63 -16.31
CA ASP A 322 -51.03 -58.42 -17.54
C ASP A 322 -49.58 -58.87 -17.35
N GLU A 323 -49.25 -60.05 -17.88
CA GLU A 323 -47.90 -60.62 -17.80
C GLU A 323 -46.85 -59.79 -18.53
N LYS A 324 -47.23 -59.03 -19.58
CA LYS A 324 -46.30 -58.23 -20.37
C LYS A 324 -45.80 -57.02 -19.58
N ASN A 325 -46.70 -56.38 -18.83
CA ASN A 325 -46.39 -55.20 -18.02
C ASN A 325 -46.17 -55.52 -16.53
N LYS A 326 -46.29 -56.80 -16.15
CA LYS A 326 -46.18 -57.33 -14.78
C LYS A 326 -47.07 -56.61 -13.76
N CYS A 327 -48.29 -56.23 -14.17
CA CYS A 327 -49.23 -55.51 -13.32
C CYS A 327 -50.64 -56.05 -13.44
N TYR A 328 -51.49 -55.76 -12.45
CA TYR A 328 -52.92 -56.01 -12.58
C TYR A 328 -53.58 -54.82 -13.27
N THR A 329 -54.40 -55.09 -14.27
CA THR A 329 -55.26 -54.13 -14.96
C THR A 329 -56.71 -54.32 -14.52
N PHE A 330 -57.42 -53.21 -14.40
CA PHE A 330 -58.87 -53.21 -14.22
C PHE A 330 -59.47 -52.04 -14.98
N SER A 331 -60.63 -52.28 -15.60
CA SER A 331 -61.47 -51.24 -16.19
C SER A 331 -62.59 -50.87 -15.23
N TYR A 332 -62.78 -49.57 -15.03
CA TYR A 332 -63.83 -49.01 -14.18
C TYR A 332 -64.83 -48.25 -15.04
N CYS A 333 -66.11 -48.56 -14.89
CA CYS A 333 -67.20 -47.84 -15.55
C CYS A 333 -68.10 -47.19 -14.50
N TYR A 334 -68.15 -45.87 -14.50
CA TYR A 334 -69.06 -45.06 -13.70
C TYR A 334 -70.39 -44.88 -14.45
N LYS A 335 -71.54 -45.03 -13.76
CA LYS A 335 -72.85 -44.68 -14.31
C LYS A 335 -73.41 -43.48 -13.55
N GLY A 336 -73.54 -42.35 -14.23
CA GLY A 336 -74.06 -41.10 -13.66
C GLY A 336 -75.57 -41.12 -13.43
N SER A 337 -76.06 -40.15 -12.66
CA SER A 337 -77.48 -39.97 -12.32
C SER A 337 -78.40 -39.72 -13.52
N LEU A 338 -77.84 -39.35 -14.67
CA LEU A 338 -78.56 -39.15 -15.94
C LEU A 338 -78.50 -40.36 -16.89
N GLY A 339 -77.87 -41.47 -16.47
CA GLY A 339 -77.75 -42.68 -17.28
C GLY A 339 -76.47 -42.78 -18.12
N ASP A 340 -75.67 -41.72 -18.19
CA ASP A 340 -74.40 -41.71 -18.94
C ASP A 340 -73.33 -42.58 -18.26
N THR A 341 -72.68 -43.43 -19.05
CA THR A 341 -71.63 -44.34 -18.58
C THR A 341 -70.26 -43.89 -19.07
N TRP A 342 -69.32 -43.67 -18.14
CA TRP A 342 -67.95 -43.25 -18.42
C TRP A 342 -67.01 -44.39 -18.01
N CYS A 343 -66.30 -44.97 -18.97
CA CYS A 343 -65.36 -46.06 -18.74
C CYS A 343 -63.92 -45.56 -18.88
N TRP A 344 -63.08 -45.98 -17.95
CA TRP A 344 -61.64 -45.81 -18.00
C TRP A 344 -61.02 -47.20 -18.15
N ASP A 345 -60.22 -47.39 -19.20
CA ASP A 345 -59.58 -48.65 -19.50
C ASP A 345 -58.13 -48.67 -18.97
N ASP A 346 -57.75 -49.81 -18.40
CA ASP A 346 -56.37 -50.25 -18.10
C ASP A 346 -55.52 -49.39 -17.15
N VAL A 347 -55.97 -49.23 -15.90
CA VAL A 347 -55.10 -48.75 -14.81
C VAL A 347 -54.18 -49.88 -14.32
N CYS A 348 -52.87 -49.72 -14.49
CA CYS A 348 -51.83 -50.70 -14.15
C CYS A 348 -51.34 -50.51 -12.70
N VAL A 349 -51.47 -51.54 -11.86
CA VAL A 349 -51.01 -51.50 -10.45
C VAL A 349 -50.11 -52.68 -10.10
N THR A 350 -49.14 -52.44 -9.21
CA THR A 350 -48.24 -53.50 -8.77
C THR A 350 -48.96 -54.53 -7.89
N GLN A 351 -48.44 -55.76 -7.85
CA GLN A 351 -49.03 -56.85 -7.05
C GLN A 351 -49.13 -56.52 -5.54
N GLY A 352 -48.15 -55.78 -5.00
CA GLY A 352 -48.19 -55.32 -3.60
C GLY A 352 -49.30 -54.30 -3.34
N GLN A 353 -49.51 -53.35 -4.26
CA GLN A 353 -50.60 -52.38 -4.18
C GLN A 353 -51.96 -53.06 -4.30
N ALA A 354 -52.11 -54.02 -5.22
CA ALA A 354 -53.34 -54.79 -5.38
C ALA A 354 -53.71 -55.57 -4.10
N GLN A 355 -52.73 -56.20 -3.45
CA GLN A 355 -52.95 -56.92 -2.18
C GLN A 355 -53.35 -55.97 -1.03
N ASP A 356 -52.76 -54.78 -0.96
CA ASP A 356 -53.09 -53.78 0.05
C ASP A 356 -54.49 -53.20 -0.17
N ILE A 357 -54.87 -52.91 -1.42
CA ILE A 357 -56.21 -52.44 -1.78
C ILE A 357 -57.27 -53.49 -1.44
N LEU A 358 -57.02 -54.77 -1.77
CA LEU A 358 -57.93 -55.88 -1.48
C LEU A 358 -58.08 -56.12 0.03
N LYS A 359 -57.02 -55.95 0.82
CA LYS A 359 -57.08 -56.06 2.29
C LYS A 359 -57.80 -54.89 2.95
N ARG A 360 -57.64 -53.67 2.42
CA ARG A 360 -58.17 -52.44 3.02
C ARG A 360 -59.57 -52.09 2.54
N GLY A 361 -60.03 -52.70 1.44
CA GLY A 361 -61.27 -52.31 0.76
C GLY A 361 -61.27 -50.87 0.22
N SER A 362 -60.09 -50.21 0.18
CA SER A 362 -59.93 -48.81 -0.21
C SER A 362 -58.50 -48.56 -0.73
N TRP A 363 -58.37 -47.55 -1.60
CA TRP A 363 -57.10 -47.04 -2.10
C TRP A 363 -56.67 -45.86 -1.22
N LYS A 364 -55.81 -46.12 -0.23
CA LYS A 364 -55.09 -45.09 0.52
C LYS A 364 -53.60 -45.31 0.37
#